data_AF-A0A975DDK3-F1
#
_entry.id   AF-A0A975DDK3-F1
#
_cell.length_a   1.000
_cell.length_b   1.000
_cell.length_c   1.000
_cell.angle_alpha   90.00
_cell.angle_beta   90.00
_cell.angle_gamma   90.00
#
_symmetry.space_group_name_H-M   'P 1'
#
loop_
_entity.id
_entity.type
_entity.pdbx_description
1 polymer ?
#
loop_
_entity_poly.entity_id
_entity_poly.type
_entity_poly.pdbx_seq_one_letter_code
_entity_poly.pdbx_strand_id
1 'polypeptide(L)'
;MEPIDWQEFSNDIIEQLLEDGSNPEAMYGLEHHFVAEDPEVADKAQQNAFLKGWNVSDLEQVETEDKEVLYCFDIDTECPLDEEIIHEEVEAMVAFAEENNLEYDGWGTHFED
;
A
#
# COMPACT_ATOMS: atom_id res chain seq x y z
N MET A 1 7.16 -15.91 9.20
CA MET A 1 7.73 -14.64 8.71
C MET A 1 7.92 -13.76 9.92
N GLU A 2 9.06 -13.09 10.06
CA GLU A 2 9.15 -11.97 11.02
C GLU A 2 8.19 -10.89 10.52
N PRO A 3 7.42 -10.24 11.41
CA PRO A 3 6.61 -9.10 10.99
C PRO A 3 7.56 -8.06 10.39
N ILE A 4 7.26 -7.61 9.17
CA ILE A 4 8.00 -6.51 8.56
C ILE A 4 7.80 -5.30 9.49
N ASP A 5 8.90 -4.71 9.92
CA ASP A 5 8.85 -3.48 10.69
C ASP A 5 8.60 -2.32 9.70
N TRP A 6 7.32 -2.12 9.40
CA TRP A 6 6.89 -1.07 8.48
C TRP A 6 7.28 0.32 8.97
N GLN A 7 7.53 0.50 10.27
CA GLN A 7 7.99 1.78 10.79
C GLN A 7 9.43 2.06 10.36
N GLU A 8 10.34 1.09 10.55
CA GLU A 8 11.72 1.22 10.11
C GLU A 8 11.82 1.38 8.59
N PHE A 9 11.05 0.59 7.84
CA PHE A 9 10.99 0.67 6.38
C PHE A 9 10.51 2.05 5.88
N SER A 10 9.44 2.58 6.47
CA SER A 10 8.91 3.88 6.09
C SER A 10 9.88 5.02 6.40
N ASN A 11 10.53 4.98 7.56
CA ASN A 11 11.53 5.97 7.94
C ASN A 11 12.72 5.97 6.98
N ASP A 12 13.24 4.80 6.61
CA ASP A 12 14.34 4.69 5.65
C ASP A 12 13.98 5.29 4.27
N ILE A 13 12.73 5.15 3.81
CA ILE A 13 12.27 5.76 2.55
C ILE A 13 12.18 7.28 2.68
N ILE A 14 11.58 7.77 3.76
CA ILE A 14 11.42 9.21 4.01
C ILE A 14 12.78 9.89 4.14
N GLU A 15 13.71 9.31 4.90
CA GLU A 15 15.07 9.82 5.05
C GLU A 15 15.78 9.88 3.69
N GLN A 16 15.70 8.83 2.87
CA GLN A 16 16.28 8.83 1.52
C GLN A 16 15.70 9.92 0.62
N LEU A 17 14.38 10.12 0.62
CA LEU A 17 13.72 11.18 -0.16
C LEU A 17 14.20 12.57 0.29
N LEU A 18 14.28 12.80 1.59
CA LEU A 18 14.78 14.06 2.15
C LEU A 18 16.27 14.28 1.85
N GLU A 19 17.09 13.23 1.90
CA GLU A 19 18.51 13.28 1.55
C GLU A 19 18.73 13.58 0.06
N ASP A 20 17.89 13.03 -0.82
CA ASP A 20 17.88 13.33 -2.25
C ASP A 20 17.32 14.73 -2.57
N GLY A 21 16.79 15.43 -1.57
CA GLY A 21 16.33 16.82 -1.66
C GLY A 21 14.87 16.97 -2.08
N SER A 22 14.05 15.93 -1.86
CA SER A 22 12.62 15.96 -2.15
C SER A 22 11.90 16.98 -1.27
N ASN A 23 10.80 17.55 -1.78
CA ASN A 23 10.10 18.64 -1.13
C ASN A 23 9.25 18.14 0.07
N PRO A 24 9.58 18.47 1.34
CA PRO A 24 8.83 17.99 2.50
C PRO A 24 7.46 18.66 2.66
N GLU A 25 7.21 19.78 1.98
CA GLU A 25 5.94 20.50 2.02
C GLU A 25 4.98 20.06 0.90
N ALA A 26 5.44 19.17 0.00
CA ALA A 26 4.59 18.57 -1.03
C ALA A 26 3.70 17.47 -0.43
N MET A 27 2.62 17.18 -1.15
CA MET A 27 1.76 16.03 -0.86
C MET A 27 2.27 14.86 -1.70
N TYR A 28 2.53 13.73 -1.07
CA TYR A 28 3.07 12.54 -1.70
C TYR A 28 1.94 11.56 -1.96
N GLY A 29 1.90 11.03 -3.18
CA GLY A 29 1.04 9.91 -3.54
C GLY A 29 1.65 8.62 -3.00
N LEU A 30 0.96 7.95 -2.09
CA LEU A 30 1.32 6.63 -1.61
C LEU A 30 0.51 5.57 -2.36
N GLU A 31 1.21 4.58 -2.90
CA GLU A 31 0.63 3.43 -3.58
C GLU A 31 0.85 2.18 -2.71
N HIS A 32 -0.25 1.55 -2.31
CA HIS A 32 -0.25 0.37 -1.43
C HIS A 32 -0.65 -0.88 -2.22
N HIS A 33 0.24 -1.87 -2.28
CA HIS A 33 0.04 -3.10 -3.03
C HIS A 33 -0.61 -4.19 -2.17
N PHE A 34 -1.71 -4.75 -2.67
CA PHE A 34 -2.42 -5.86 -2.05
C PHE A 34 -2.52 -7.04 -2.99
N VAL A 35 -2.42 -8.24 -2.40
CA VAL A 35 -2.51 -9.51 -3.08
C VAL A 35 -3.61 -10.35 -2.44
N ALA A 36 -4.40 -11.02 -3.27
CA ALA A 36 -5.45 -11.93 -2.84
C ALA A 36 -5.35 -13.25 -3.60
N GLU A 37 -5.56 -14.36 -2.88
CA GLU A 37 -5.61 -15.69 -3.48
C GLU A 37 -6.97 -15.99 -4.13
N ASP A 38 -8.03 -15.30 -3.68
CA ASP A 38 -9.40 -15.52 -4.13
C ASP A 38 -9.99 -14.26 -4.82
N PRO A 39 -10.62 -14.39 -6.01
CA PRO A 39 -11.22 -13.27 -6.72
C PRO A 39 -12.39 -12.63 -5.97
N GLU A 40 -13.17 -13.44 -5.24
CA GLU A 40 -14.29 -12.95 -4.44
C GLU A 40 -13.80 -12.10 -3.25
N VAL A 41 -12.61 -12.44 -2.72
CA VAL A 41 -11.97 -11.68 -1.64
C VAL A 41 -11.46 -10.35 -2.19
N ALA A 42 -10.77 -10.37 -3.32
CA ALA A 42 -10.31 -9.16 -3.99
C ALA A 42 -11.46 -8.20 -4.33
N ASP A 43 -12.52 -8.69 -4.97
CA ASP A 43 -13.69 -7.86 -5.35
C ASP A 43 -14.35 -7.23 -4.11
N LYS A 44 -14.51 -7.99 -3.03
CA LYS A 44 -15.06 -7.48 -1.77
C LYS A 44 -14.16 -6.43 -1.13
N ALA A 45 -12.84 -6.63 -1.17
CA ALA A 45 -11.88 -5.67 -0.68
C ALA A 45 -11.93 -4.35 -1.47
N GLN A 46 -11.95 -4.42 -2.80
CA GLN A 46 -12.09 -3.23 -3.65
C GLN A 46 -13.38 -2.46 -3.34
N GLN A 47 -14.50 -3.17 -3.13
CA GLN A 47 -15.75 -2.54 -2.68
C GLN A 47 -15.62 -1.85 -1.32
N ASN A 48 -14.96 -2.49 -0.34
CA ASN A 48 -14.76 -1.91 0.98
C ASN A 48 -13.84 -0.69 0.97
N ALA A 49 -12.77 -0.73 0.18
CA ALA A 49 -11.87 0.40 -0.03
C ALA A 49 -12.61 1.56 -0.74
N PHE A 50 -13.41 1.26 -1.76
CA PHE A 50 -14.29 2.24 -2.41
C PHE A 50 -15.29 2.88 -1.43
N LEU A 51 -15.86 2.11 -0.51
CA LEU A 51 -16.77 2.63 0.53
C LEU A 51 -16.07 3.55 1.54
N LYS A 52 -14.77 3.33 1.78
CA LYS A 52 -13.93 4.24 2.59
C LYS A 52 -13.54 5.51 1.82
N GLY A 53 -13.77 5.54 0.50
CA GLY A 53 -13.42 6.66 -0.36
C GLY A 53 -11.97 6.65 -0.83
N TRP A 54 -11.29 5.50 -0.72
CA TRP A 54 -9.94 5.32 -1.25
C TRP A 54 -9.97 5.12 -2.77
N ASN A 55 -8.88 5.52 -3.43
CA ASN A 55 -8.71 5.27 -4.85
C ASN A 55 -8.13 3.87 -5.03
N VAL A 56 -8.81 3.02 -5.78
CA VAL A 56 -8.42 1.62 -5.96
C VAL A 56 -8.15 1.39 -7.44
N SER A 57 -7.01 0.80 -7.75
CA SER A 57 -6.62 0.40 -9.10
C SER A 57 -7.49 -0.75 -9.62
N ASP A 58 -7.43 -0.99 -10.93
CA ASP A 58 -8.09 -2.13 -11.56
C ASP A 58 -7.49 -3.45 -11.04
N LEU A 59 -8.34 -4.48 -10.89
CA LEU A 59 -7.89 -5.78 -10.41
C LEU A 59 -7.09 -6.51 -11.49
N GLU A 60 -5.80 -6.76 -11.23
CA GLU A 60 -4.94 -7.52 -12.11
C GLU A 60 -4.86 -9.00 -11.68
N GLN A 61 -4.73 -9.88 -12.67
CA GLN A 61 -4.56 -11.32 -12.46
C GLN A 61 -3.15 -11.73 -12.84
N VAL A 62 -2.42 -12.24 -11.87
CA VAL A 62 -1.03 -12.68 -12.02
C VAL A 62 -0.98 -14.19 -11.86
N GLU A 63 -0.52 -14.89 -12.89
CA GLU A 63 -0.24 -16.34 -12.79
C GLU A 63 1.18 -16.53 -12.23
N THR A 64 1.29 -17.21 -11.10
CA THR A 64 2.58 -17.53 -10.45
C THR A 64 3.31 -18.65 -11.18
N GLU A 65 4.59 -18.85 -10.87
CA GLU A 65 5.39 -19.94 -11.44
C GLU A 65 4.81 -21.34 -11.12
N ASP A 66 4.04 -21.45 -10.03
CA ASP A 66 3.32 -22.64 -9.60
C ASP A 66 1.96 -22.84 -10.29
N LYS A 67 1.58 -21.95 -11.23
CA LYS A 67 0.28 -21.89 -11.93
C LYS A 67 -0.90 -21.58 -11.02
N GLU A 68 -0.66 -20.87 -9.93
CA GLU A 68 -1.71 -20.29 -9.10
C GLU A 68 -2.04 -18.91 -9.66
N VAL A 69 -3.32 -18.54 -9.63
CA VAL A 69 -3.76 -17.21 -10.07
C VAL A 69 -3.94 -16.36 -8.84
N LEU A 70 -3.11 -15.35 -8.70
CA LEU A 70 -3.22 -14.31 -7.69
C LEU A 70 -3.89 -13.08 -8.28
N TYR A 71 -4.59 -12.36 -7.42
CA TYR A 71 -5.31 -11.16 -7.75
C TYR A 71 -4.65 -9.98 -7.04
N CYS A 72 -4.08 -9.05 -7.80
CA CYS A 72 -3.35 -7.92 -7.27
C CYS A 72 -4.09 -6.62 -7.57
N PHE A 73 -4.12 -5.72 -6.61
CA PHE A 73 -4.64 -4.37 -6.81
C PHE A 73 -3.95 -3.40 -5.88
N ASP A 74 -3.99 -2.14 -6.27
CA ASP A 74 -3.31 -1.08 -5.55
C ASP A 74 -4.33 -0.09 -4.98
N ILE A 75 -3.96 0.53 -3.86
CA ILE A 75 -4.72 1.64 -3.27
C ILE A 75 -3.84 2.87 -3.26
N ASP A 76 -4.27 3.91 -3.96
CA ASP A 76 -3.61 5.21 -3.94
C ASP A 76 -4.20 6.11 -2.85
N THR A 77 -3.30 6.73 -2.11
CA THR A 77 -3.61 7.74 -1.08
C THR A 77 -2.67 8.93 -1.23
N GLU A 78 -2.99 10.04 -0.59
CA GLU A 78 -2.19 11.25 -0.68
C GLU A 78 -2.00 11.83 0.72
N CYS A 79 -0.75 11.92 1.19
CA CYS A 79 -0.44 12.44 2.51
C CYS A 79 0.88 13.25 2.52
N PRO A 80 1.13 14.09 3.54
CA PRO A 80 2.39 14.80 3.67
C PRO A 80 3.54 13.81 3.90
N LEU A 81 4.76 14.20 3.56
CA LEU A 81 5.97 13.42 3.90
C LEU A 81 6.27 13.52 5.40
N ASP A 82 5.48 12.80 6.19
CA ASP A 82 5.54 12.77 7.65
C ASP A 82 5.55 11.32 8.14
N GLU A 83 6.55 10.96 8.94
CA GLU A 83 6.75 9.61 9.45
C GLU A 83 5.56 9.11 10.28
N GLU A 84 4.93 9.97 11.07
CA GLU A 84 3.80 9.58 11.93
C GLU A 84 2.57 9.32 11.05
N ILE A 85 2.30 10.20 10.07
CA ILE A 85 1.15 10.07 9.18
C ILE A 85 1.27 8.84 8.30
N ILE A 86 2.43 8.65 7.66
CA ILE A 86 2.69 7.52 6.78
C ILE A 86 2.61 6.22 7.58
N HIS A 87 3.15 6.21 8.81
CA HIS A 87 3.05 5.04 9.67
C HIS A 87 1.59 4.70 10.02
N GLU A 88 0.80 5.68 10.47
CA GLU A 88 -0.62 5.48 10.77
C GLU A 88 -1.40 4.97 9.54
N GLU A 89 -1.07 5.47 8.35
CA GLU A 89 -1.68 5.04 7.08
C GLU A 89 -1.31 3.60 6.74
N VAL A 90 -0.02 3.23 6.81
CA VAL A 90 0.44 1.86 6.55
C VAL A 90 -0.16 0.89 7.57
N GLU A 91 -0.21 1.23 8.86
CA GLU A 91 -0.86 0.40 9.86
C GLU A 91 -2.36 0.18 9.56
N ALA A 92 -3.06 1.24 9.13
CA ALA A 92 -4.46 1.15 8.73
C ALA A 92 -4.66 0.26 7.49
N MET A 93 -3.74 0.30 6.53
CA MET A 93 -3.74 -0.53 5.33
C MET A 93 -3.44 -1.99 5.65
N VAL A 94 -2.46 -2.27 6.51
CA VAL A 94 -2.15 -3.62 7.00
C VAL A 94 -3.35 -4.21 7.74
N ALA A 95 -3.96 -3.44 8.66
CA ALA A 95 -5.16 -3.87 9.36
C ALA A 95 -6.32 -4.13 8.39
N PHE A 96 -6.49 -3.28 7.37
CA PHE A 96 -7.48 -3.48 6.32
C PHE A 96 -7.23 -4.78 5.54
N ALA A 97 -5.97 -5.11 5.23
CA ALA A 97 -5.61 -6.36 4.59
C ALA A 97 -6.03 -7.56 5.44
N GLU A 98 -5.66 -7.57 6.73
CA GLU A 98 -6.01 -8.65 7.65
C GLU A 98 -7.54 -8.79 7.83
N GLU A 99 -8.27 -7.68 7.95
CA GLU A 99 -9.74 -7.68 8.09
C GLU A 99 -10.45 -8.22 6.84
N ASN A 100 -9.85 -8.03 5.65
CA ASN A 100 -10.39 -8.48 4.38
C ASN A 100 -9.77 -9.78 3.88
N ASN A 101 -8.88 -10.41 4.65
CA ASN A 101 -8.19 -11.64 4.29
C ASN A 101 -7.33 -11.49 3.01
N LEU A 102 -6.67 -10.34 2.88
CA LEU A 102 -5.69 -10.01 1.86
C LEU A 102 -4.28 -10.13 2.43
N GLU A 103 -3.30 -10.25 1.53
CA GLU A 103 -1.89 -10.08 1.83
C GLU A 103 -1.45 -8.66 1.45
N TYR A 104 -0.83 -7.96 2.38
CA TYR A 104 -0.23 -6.65 2.13
C TYR A 104 1.22 -6.84 1.69
N ASP A 105 1.50 -6.61 0.41
CA ASP A 105 2.81 -6.84 -0.20
C ASP A 105 3.79 -5.69 0.11
N GLY A 106 3.26 -4.46 0.18
CA GLY A 106 4.01 -3.29 0.62
C GLY A 106 3.42 -1.99 0.12
N TRP A 107 4.20 -0.92 0.26
CA TRP A 107 3.84 0.38 -0.27
C TRP A 107 5.04 1.10 -0.87
N GLY A 108 4.75 2.10 -1.70
CA GLY A 108 5.74 2.98 -2.30
C GLY A 108 5.22 4.40 -2.45
N THR A 109 6.13 5.31 -2.77
CA THR A 109 5.85 6.71 -3.06
C THR A 109 6.83 7.22 -4.13
N HIS A 110 6.56 8.40 -4.68
CA HIS A 110 7.39 9.03 -5.72
C HIS A 110 8.16 10.24 -5.18
N PHE A 111 9.26 10.57 -5.87
CA PHE A 111 10.02 11.79 -5.58
C PHE A 111 9.28 13.02 -6.09
N GLU A 112 9.14 14.02 -5.23
CA GLU A 112 8.56 15.32 -5.55
C GLU A 112 9.65 16.43 -5.53
N ASP A 113 9.69 17.27 -6.58
CA ASP A 113 10.66 18.37 -6.80
C ASP A 113 10.22 19.72 -6.19
#